data_AF-A0A1Q4YLU8-F1
#
_entry.id   AF-A0A1Q4YLU8-F1
#
_cell.length_a   1.000
_cell.length_b   1.000
_cell.length_c   1.000
_cell.angle_alpha   90.00
_cell.angle_beta   90.00
_cell.angle_gamma   90.00
#
_symmetry.space_group_name_H-M   'P 1'
#
loop_
_entity.id
_entity.type
_entity.pdbx_description
1 polymer ?
#
loop_
_entity_poly.entity_id
_entity_poly.type
_entity_poly.pdbx_seq_one_letter_code
_entity_poly.pdbx_strand_id
1 'polypeptide(L)'
;MIAVNGTDHLAELDAIGTAIGRPDVALAGNQNDFTAETASARVARYFSDVVVERYPCDLDIPAAEPVLAHLDSIAHEPLTPEQRSAARDFLQAKIDADGRYQVGKHTVLITAVRPTAA
;
A
#
# COMPACT_ATOMS: atom_id res chain seq x y z
N MET A 1 -15.09 11.53 7.83
CA MET A 1 -14.03 10.55 8.11
C MET A 1 -13.49 10.04 6.79
N ILE A 2 -12.17 9.89 6.67
CA ILE A 2 -11.49 9.39 5.47
C ILE A 2 -10.33 8.49 5.90
N ALA A 3 -10.04 7.45 5.12
CA ALA A 3 -8.84 6.64 5.26
C ALA A 3 -7.85 7.02 4.16
N VAL A 4 -6.58 7.17 4.52
CA VAL A 4 -5.53 7.63 3.59
C VAL A 4 -4.29 6.78 3.78
N ASN A 5 -3.68 6.38 2.66
CA ASN A 5 -2.42 5.65 2.67
C ASN A 5 -1.22 6.62 2.72
N GLY A 6 -0.15 6.20 3.38
CA GLY A 6 1.14 6.90 3.32
C GLY A 6 1.93 6.56 2.07
N THR A 7 3.03 7.26 1.84
CA THR A 7 3.88 7.06 0.65
C THR A 7 4.66 5.74 0.65
N ASP A 8 4.84 5.15 1.83
CA ASP A 8 5.49 3.86 2.08
C ASP A 8 4.46 2.71 2.24
N HIS A 9 3.20 2.95 1.87
CA HIS A 9 2.16 1.93 1.96
C HIS A 9 2.45 0.74 1.03
N LEU A 10 2.68 -0.44 1.61
CA LEU A 10 3.02 -1.67 0.90
C LEU A 10 4.32 -1.55 0.07
N ALA A 11 5.28 -0.75 0.53
CA ALA A 11 6.53 -0.47 -0.18
C ALA A 11 7.33 -1.73 -0.58
N GLU A 12 7.16 -2.84 0.14
CA GLU A 12 7.82 -4.11 -0.20
C GLU A 12 7.42 -4.63 -1.58
N LEU A 13 6.23 -4.28 -2.08
CA LEU A 13 5.75 -4.68 -3.40
C LEU A 13 6.54 -4.01 -4.55
N ASP A 14 7.18 -2.86 -4.30
CA ASP A 14 8.04 -2.16 -5.29
C ASP A 14 9.22 -3.02 -5.74
N ALA A 15 9.76 -3.83 -4.81
CA ALA A 15 10.84 -4.76 -5.11
C ALA A 15 10.39 -5.86 -6.09
N ILE A 16 9.13 -6.30 -5.99
CA ILE A 16 8.57 -7.32 -6.89
C ILE A 16 8.39 -6.72 -8.29
N GLY A 17 7.79 -5.53 -8.40
CA GLY A 17 7.62 -4.83 -9.66
C GLY A 17 8.95 -4.66 -10.41
N THR A 18 10.00 -4.28 -9.69
CA THR A 18 11.36 -4.17 -10.24
C THR A 18 11.90 -5.53 -10.71
N ALA A 19 11.73 -6.58 -9.90
CA ALA A 19 12.24 -7.93 -10.20
C ALA A 19 11.60 -8.56 -11.45
N ILE A 20 10.37 -8.21 -11.78
CA ILE A 20 9.64 -8.75 -12.95
C ILE A 20 9.61 -7.80 -14.16
N GLY A 21 10.33 -6.67 -14.11
CA GLY A 21 10.37 -5.68 -15.17
C GLY A 21 9.06 -4.88 -15.34
N ARG A 22 8.24 -4.79 -14.28
CA ARG A 22 6.97 -4.05 -14.22
C ARG A 22 6.93 -3.10 -13.01
N PRO A 23 7.80 -2.08 -12.96
CA PRO A 23 7.79 -1.11 -11.85
C PRO A 23 6.46 -0.35 -11.74
N ASP A 24 5.70 -0.26 -12.83
CA ASP A 24 4.37 0.35 -12.89
C ASP A 24 3.33 -0.34 -11.99
N VAL A 25 3.45 -1.65 -11.79
CA VAL A 25 2.47 -2.44 -11.01
C VAL A 25 2.52 -2.08 -9.52
N ALA A 26 3.66 -1.62 -9.01
CA ALA A 26 3.81 -1.23 -7.62
C ALA A 26 3.50 0.27 -7.37
N LEU A 27 3.68 1.11 -8.39
CA LEU A 27 3.46 2.55 -8.33
C LEU A 27 1.99 2.99 -8.28
N ALA A 28 1.03 2.09 -8.51
CA ALA A 28 -0.40 2.42 -8.55
C ALA A 28 -0.92 3.04 -7.22
N GLY A 29 -0.24 2.82 -6.10
CA GLY A 29 -0.62 3.37 -4.78
C GLY A 29 -0.14 4.80 -4.49
N ASN A 30 0.88 5.30 -5.19
CA ASN A 30 1.67 6.48 -4.79
C ASN A 30 1.42 7.75 -5.62
N GLN A 31 0.38 7.78 -6.46
CA GLN A 31 0.16 8.88 -7.41
C GLN A 31 -0.70 10.04 -6.86
N ASN A 32 -1.00 10.08 -5.57
CA ASN A 32 -1.86 11.12 -5.00
C ASN A 32 -1.08 12.01 -4.03
N ASP A 33 -1.12 13.33 -4.22
CA ASP A 33 -0.55 14.30 -3.26
C ASP A 33 -1.30 14.35 -1.92
N PHE A 34 -2.39 13.58 -1.79
CA PHE A 34 -3.18 13.41 -0.59
C PHE A 34 -2.81 12.09 0.10
N THR A 35 -1.82 12.15 0.99
CA THR A 35 -1.22 10.99 1.69
C THR A 35 -1.43 11.08 3.20
N ALA A 36 -1.10 10.02 3.95
CA ALA A 36 -1.15 10.04 5.41
C ALA A 36 -0.34 11.20 6.03
N GLU A 37 0.78 11.57 5.40
CA GLU A 37 1.69 12.63 5.82
C GLU A 37 1.13 14.03 5.55
N THR A 38 0.37 14.21 4.46
CA THR A 38 -0.06 15.55 3.99
C THR A 38 -1.55 15.84 4.23
N ALA A 39 -2.37 14.80 4.36
CA ALA A 39 -3.83 14.91 4.36
C ALA A 39 -4.35 15.70 5.56
N SER A 40 -3.78 15.53 6.76
CA SER A 40 -4.24 16.21 7.98
C SER A 40 -4.16 17.73 7.86
N ALA A 41 -3.03 18.25 7.35
CA ALA A 41 -2.82 19.67 7.12
C ALA A 41 -3.77 20.23 6.05
N ARG A 42 -4.12 19.43 5.03
CA ARG A 42 -5.11 19.84 4.01
C ARG A 42 -6.53 19.88 4.59
N VAL A 43 -6.91 18.88 5.38
CA VAL A 43 -8.23 18.81 6.03
C VAL A 43 -8.42 19.96 7.04
N ALA A 44 -7.40 20.27 7.84
CA ALA A 44 -7.45 21.33 8.85
C ALA A 44 -7.70 22.75 8.28
N ARG A 45 -7.55 22.96 6.97
CA ARG A 45 -7.89 24.23 6.31
C ARG A 45 -9.40 24.50 6.25
N TYR A 46 -10.22 23.45 6.33
CA TYR A 46 -11.67 23.53 6.08
C TYR A 46 -12.51 22.90 7.19
N PHE A 47 -11.89 22.19 8.14
CA PHE A 47 -12.55 21.44 9.20
C PHE A 47 -11.90 21.71 10.56
N SER A 48 -12.67 21.55 11.63
CA SER A 48 -12.18 21.60 13.03
C SER A 48 -12.00 20.19 13.58
N ASP A 49 -11.33 20.09 14.74
CA ASP A 49 -11.19 18.85 15.52
C ASP A 49 -10.61 17.70 14.69
N VAL A 50 -9.55 18.00 13.92
CA VAL A 50 -8.87 17.01 13.08
C VAL A 50 -8.08 16.06 13.96
N VAL A 51 -8.50 14.79 13.99
CA VAL A 51 -7.80 13.69 14.66
C VAL A 51 -7.24 12.75 13.61
N VAL A 52 -6.00 12.32 13.81
CA VAL A 52 -5.29 11.37 12.95
C VAL A 52 -4.93 10.15 13.79
N GLU A 53 -5.39 8.98 13.36
CA GLU A 53 -5.12 7.71 14.03
C GLU A 53 -4.42 6.77 13.07
N ARG A 54 -3.27 6.22 13.47
CA ARG A 54 -2.59 5.17 12.69
C ARG A 54 -3.34 3.85 12.86
N TYR A 55 -3.59 3.17 11.75
CA TYR A 55 -4.12 1.80 11.77
C TYR A 55 -2.93 0.81 11.70
N PRO A 56 -2.57 0.14 12.82
CA PRO A 56 -1.45 -0.80 12.82
C PRO A 56 -1.90 -2.13 12.19
N CYS A 57 -1.48 -2.40 10.95
CA CYS A 57 -1.94 -3.58 10.22
C CYS A 57 -0.88 -4.06 9.23
N ASP A 58 0.31 -4.34 9.75
CA ASP A 58 1.32 -5.06 8.98
C ASP A 58 0.84 -6.49 8.71
N LEU A 59 1.24 -7.03 7.57
CA LEU A 59 0.79 -8.32 7.07
C LEU A 59 1.95 -9.31 7.07
N ASP A 60 1.74 -10.43 7.74
CA ASP A 60 2.61 -11.61 7.66
C ASP A 60 1.99 -12.60 6.68
N ILE A 61 2.63 -12.78 5.51
CA ILE A 61 2.07 -13.58 4.42
C ILE A 61 2.91 -14.86 4.26
N PRO A 62 2.39 -16.04 4.66
CA PRO A 62 3.16 -17.29 4.68
C PRO A 62 3.25 -18.00 3.32
N ALA A 63 2.61 -17.47 2.28
CA ALA A 63 2.54 -18.08 0.95
C ALA A 63 2.62 -17.00 -0.14
N ALA A 64 3.09 -17.35 -1.33
CA ALA A 64 3.22 -16.41 -2.44
C ALA A 64 1.87 -16.03 -3.06
N GLU A 65 0.90 -16.95 -3.06
CA GLU A 65 -0.39 -16.84 -3.75
C GLU A 65 -1.18 -15.57 -3.42
N PRO A 66 -1.34 -15.15 -2.13
CA PRO A 66 -2.07 -13.93 -1.81
C PRO A 66 -1.43 -12.68 -2.42
N VAL A 67 -0.09 -12.62 -2.45
CA VAL A 67 0.63 -11.48 -3.04
C VAL A 67 0.46 -11.48 -4.56
N LEU A 68 0.60 -12.64 -5.21
CA LEU A 68 0.39 -12.76 -6.66
C LEU A 68 -1.03 -12.37 -7.06
N ALA A 69 -2.04 -12.83 -6.31
CA ALA A 69 -3.44 -12.46 -6.53
C ALA A 69 -3.66 -10.95 -6.34
N HIS A 70 -2.98 -10.33 -5.37
CA HIS A 70 -3.05 -8.88 -5.19
C HIS A 70 -2.42 -8.13 -6.37
N LEU A 71 -1.23 -8.54 -6.83
CA LEU A 71 -0.56 -7.94 -7.99
C LEU A 71 -1.45 -8.04 -9.25
N ASP A 72 -2.08 -9.18 -9.49
CA ASP A 72 -3.05 -9.33 -10.59
C ASP A 72 -4.24 -8.36 -10.48
N SER A 73 -4.68 -8.06 -9.26
CA SER A 73 -5.84 -7.20 -9.02
C SER A 73 -5.56 -5.71 -9.23
N ILE A 74 -4.30 -5.29 -9.08
CA ILE A 74 -3.89 -3.88 -9.17
C ILE A 74 -3.16 -3.55 -10.47
N ALA A 75 -2.65 -4.57 -11.19
CA ALA A 75 -1.94 -4.36 -12.43
C ALA A 75 -2.88 -3.79 -13.50
N HIS A 76 -2.42 -2.77 -14.23
CA HIS A 76 -3.18 -2.20 -15.34
C HIS A 76 -3.41 -3.21 -16.47
N GLU A 77 -2.41 -4.08 -16.67
CA GLU A 77 -2.45 -5.19 -17.61
C GLU A 77 -2.08 -6.48 -16.87
N PRO A 78 -2.69 -7.62 -17.19
CA PRO A 78 -2.36 -8.91 -16.59
C PRO A 78 -0.86 -9.21 -16.70
N LEU A 79 -0.30 -9.81 -15.64
CA LEU A 79 1.08 -10.32 -15.68
C LEU A 79 1.18 -11.46 -16.71
N THR A 80 2.26 -11.49 -17.49
CA THR A 80 2.54 -12.65 -18.34
C THR A 80 2.86 -13.88 -17.48
N PRO A 81 2.75 -15.11 -18.01
CA PRO A 81 3.15 -16.32 -17.28
C PRO A 81 4.58 -16.25 -16.73
N GLU A 82 5.51 -15.68 -17.49
CA GLU A 82 6.91 -15.51 -17.10
C GLU A 82 7.05 -14.50 -15.96
N GLN A 83 6.36 -13.37 -16.04
CA GLN A 83 6.34 -12.37 -14.96
C GLN A 83 5.74 -12.94 -13.68
N ARG A 84 4.63 -13.69 -13.80
CA ARG A 84 4.01 -14.38 -12.67
C ARG A 84 4.95 -15.41 -12.05
N SER A 85 5.66 -16.19 -12.87
CA SER A 85 6.65 -17.16 -12.39
C SER A 85 7.80 -16.46 -11.67
N ALA A 86 8.35 -15.39 -12.24
CA ALA A 86 9.43 -14.63 -11.61
C ALA A 86 9.00 -13.98 -10.28
N ALA A 87 7.79 -13.43 -10.21
CA ALA A 87 7.22 -12.91 -8.96
C ALA A 87 7.08 -14.02 -7.91
N ARG A 88 6.60 -15.20 -8.32
CA ARG A 88 6.47 -16.37 -7.44
C ARG A 88 7.83 -16.79 -6.88
N ASP A 89 8.84 -16.92 -7.74
CA ASP A 89 10.18 -17.35 -7.33
C ASP A 89 10.82 -16.35 -6.37
N PHE A 90 10.65 -15.05 -6.64
CA PHE A 90 11.09 -13.97 -5.74
C PHE A 90 10.42 -14.07 -4.36
N LEU A 91 9.10 -14.23 -4.33
CA LEU A 91 8.33 -14.34 -3.08
C LEU A 91 8.69 -15.59 -2.30
N GLN A 92 8.81 -16.73 -2.99
CA GLN A 92 9.14 -17.99 -2.34
C GLN A 92 10.53 -17.95 -1.72
N ALA A 93 11.52 -17.36 -2.40
CA ALA A 93 12.86 -17.19 -1.83
C ALA A 93 12.86 -16.36 -0.53
N LYS A 94 12.00 -15.35 -0.44
CA LYS A 94 11.83 -14.56 0.80
C LYS A 94 11.13 -15.36 1.90
N ILE A 95 10.06 -16.06 1.56
CA ILE A 95 9.33 -16.91 2.51
C ILE A 95 10.21 -18.04 3.02
N ASP A 96 11.03 -18.67 2.18
CA ASP A 96 11.94 -19.74 2.58
C ASP A 96 13.04 -19.25 3.52
N ALA A 97 13.51 -18.01 3.34
CA ALA A 97 14.53 -17.40 4.18
C ALA A 97 13.97 -16.92 5.53
N ASP A 98 12.82 -16.26 5.52
CA ASP A 98 12.30 -15.50 6.67
C ASP A 98 11.09 -16.19 7.34
N GLY A 99 10.61 -17.30 6.76
CA GLY A 99 9.38 -18.01 7.16
C GLY A 99 8.09 -17.36 6.67
N ARG A 100 8.17 -16.14 6.11
CA ARG A 100 7.03 -15.33 5.65
C ARG A 100 7.51 -14.19 4.76
N TYR A 101 6.59 -13.61 4.00
CA TYR A 101 6.76 -12.32 3.35
C TYR A 101 6.03 -11.26 4.17
N GLN A 102 6.78 -10.34 4.78
CA GLN A 102 6.24 -9.27 5.60
C GLN A 102 6.00 -8.03 4.74
N VAL A 103 4.81 -7.43 4.87
CA VAL A 103 4.45 -6.20 4.16
C VAL A 103 3.94 -5.15 5.14
N GLY A 104 4.53 -3.97 5.12
CA GLY A 104 4.15 -2.86 5.98
C GLY A 104 2.92 -2.14 5.46
N LYS A 105 1.96 -1.81 6.35
CA LYS A 105 0.80 -0.99 5.98
C LYS A 105 0.87 0.37 6.65
N HIS A 106 1.09 1.41 5.85
CA HIS A 106 0.88 2.78 6.30
C HIS A 106 -0.50 3.26 5.87
N THR A 107 -1.45 3.21 6.81
CA THR A 107 -2.78 3.81 6.63
C THR A 107 -3.15 4.58 7.89
N VAL A 108 -3.73 5.76 7.70
CA VAL A 108 -4.30 6.57 8.78
C VAL A 108 -5.79 6.77 8.57
N LEU A 109 -6.53 6.84 9.66
CA LEU A 109 -7.90 7.30 9.71
C LEU A 109 -7.90 8.77 10.15
N ILE A 110 -8.52 9.64 9.35
CA ILE A 110 -8.70 11.05 9.68
C ILE A 110 -10.18 11.29 9.96
N THR A 111 -10.46 11.75 11.18
CA THR A 111 -11.77 12.25 11.59
C THR A 111 -11.70 13.77 11.79
N ALA A 112 -12.78 14.46 11.44
CA ALA A 112 -12.86 15.92 11.52
C ALA A 112 -14.34 16.35 11.55
N VAL A 113 -14.60 17.54 12.08
CA VAL A 113 -15.94 18.11 12.23
C VAL A 113 -16.09 19.30 11.30
N ARG A 114 -17.29 19.45 10.70
CA ARG A 114 -17.61 20.65 9.90
C ARG A 114 -17.63 21.86 10.84
N PRO A 115 -16.96 22.98 10.49
CA PRO A 115 -17.05 24.18 11.30
C PRO A 115 -18.49 24.67 11.34
N THR A 116 -19.02 24.95 12.52
CA THR A 116 -20.29 25.68 12.65
C THR A 116 -20.08 27.09 12.13
N ALA A 117 -20.99 27.57 11.27
CA ALA A 117 -21.01 28.97 10.88
C ALA A 117 -21.19 29.81 12.16
N ALA A 118 -20.34 30.82 12.33
CA ALA A 118 -20.49 31.84 13.36
C ALA A 118 -21.66 32.77 13.04
#